data_AF-A0A080LR39-F1
#
_entry.id   AF-A0A080LR39-F1
#
_cell.length_a   1.000
_cell.length_b   1.000
_cell.length_c   1.000
_cell.angle_alpha   90.00
_cell.angle_beta   90.00
_cell.angle_gamma   90.00
#
_symmetry.space_group_name_H-M   'P 1'
#
loop_
_entity.id
_entity.type
_entity.pdbx_description
1 polymer ?
#
loop_
_entity_poly.entity_id
_entity_poly.type
_entity_poly.pdbx_seq_one_letter_code
_entity_poly.pdbx_strand_id
1 'polypeptide(L)'
;MSKSVQPSLRFFYPEALHIRTLQFLDTLEQAEDPTRHANALGDLVVELTDIGMDYYFLKPLEQAGVGFVLRQSANLGMAGAVRVIGPVIRKIIARLDHSQLLTISAYLRQLMR
;
A
#
# COMPACT_ATOMS: atom_id res chain seq x y z
N MET A 1 -28.54 -3.35 12.10
CA MET A 1 -27.62 -4.50 12.25
C MET A 1 -26.28 -3.95 12.70
N SER A 2 -25.83 -4.28 13.92
CA SER A 2 -24.50 -3.89 14.39
C SER A 2 -23.46 -4.56 13.49
N LYS A 3 -22.63 -3.79 12.78
CA LYS A 3 -21.47 -4.33 12.08
C LYS A 3 -20.58 -4.96 13.16
N SER A 4 -20.51 -6.28 13.24
CA SER A 4 -19.47 -6.90 14.03
C SER A 4 -18.15 -6.43 13.44
N VAL A 5 -17.32 -5.77 14.25
CA VAL A 5 -15.99 -5.36 13.84
C VAL A 5 -15.21 -6.65 13.66
N GLN A 6 -15.00 -7.06 12.41
CA GLN A 6 -14.09 -8.16 12.13
C GLN A 6 -12.73 -7.82 12.75
N PRO A 7 -12.06 -8.78 13.41
CA PRO A 7 -10.72 -8.57 13.91
C PRO A 7 -9.84 -8.01 12.79
N SER A 8 -9.15 -6.91 13.05
CA SER A 8 -8.29 -6.25 12.08
C SER A 8 -6.90 -6.05 12.65
N LEU A 9 -5.89 -6.28 11.82
CA LEU A 9 -4.50 -5.95 12.08
C LEU A 9 -4.15 -4.75 11.19
N ARG A 10 -3.72 -3.66 11.79
CA ARG A 10 -3.46 -2.38 11.11
C ARG A 10 -1.97 -2.07 11.17
N PHE A 11 -1.48 -1.34 10.18
CA PHE A 11 -0.17 -0.71 10.20
C PHE A 11 -0.30 0.82 10.18
N PHE A 12 0.63 1.50 10.82
CA PHE A 12 0.73 2.97 10.77
C PHE A 12 1.69 3.40 9.68
N TYR A 13 1.31 4.45 8.95
CA TYR A 13 2.08 5.07 7.88
C TYR A 13 2.05 6.60 8.02
N PRO A 14 2.97 7.35 7.37
CA PRO A 14 3.09 8.79 7.57
C PRO A 14 1.81 9.57 7.26
N GLU A 15 1.49 10.59 8.07
CA GLU A 15 0.32 11.46 7.86
C GLU A 15 0.31 12.11 6.47
N ALA A 16 1.48 12.54 5.98
CA ALA A 16 1.61 13.10 4.64
C ALA A 16 1.22 12.09 3.54
N LEU A 17 1.52 10.80 3.72
CA LEU A 17 1.08 9.75 2.80
C LEU A 17 -0.43 9.52 2.94
N HIS A 18 -1.00 9.60 4.15
CA HIS A 18 -2.45 9.52 4.34
C HIS A 18 -3.21 10.61 3.58
N ILE A 19 -2.79 11.86 3.74
CA ILE A 19 -3.39 13.01 3.04
C ILE A 19 -3.26 12.82 1.52
N ARG A 20 -2.06 12.50 1.03
CA ARG A 20 -1.82 12.28 -0.40
C ARG A 20 -2.65 11.12 -0.96
N THR A 21 -2.78 10.03 -0.20
CA THR A 21 -3.61 8.87 -0.57
C THR A 21 -5.05 9.32 -0.75
N LEU A 22 -5.65 9.96 0.25
CA LEU A 22 -7.05 10.40 0.18
C LEU A 22 -7.31 11.36 -0.98
N GLN A 23 -6.44 12.37 -1.17
CA GLN A 23 -6.54 13.31 -2.27
C GLN A 23 -6.43 12.63 -3.64
N PHE A 24 -5.54 11.65 -3.77
CA PHE A 24 -5.40 10.88 -5.00
C PHE A 24 -6.64 10.03 -5.28
N LEU A 25 -7.20 9.37 -4.27
CA LEU A 25 -8.43 8.60 -4.42
C LEU A 25 -9.62 9.51 -4.79
N ASP A 26 -9.73 10.71 -4.21
CA ASP A 26 -10.74 11.70 -4.60
C ASP A 26 -10.60 12.07 -6.08
N THR A 27 -9.36 12.31 -6.54
CA THR A 27 -9.05 12.64 -7.93
C THR A 27 -9.40 11.50 -8.88
N LEU A 28 -9.00 10.27 -8.54
CA LEU A 28 -9.24 9.07 -9.34
C LEU A 28 -10.74 8.80 -9.50
N GLU A 29 -11.52 8.97 -8.43
CA GLU A 29 -12.96 8.71 -8.40
C GLU A 29 -13.79 9.77 -9.14
N GLN A 30 -13.27 11.00 -9.26
CA GLN A 30 -13.93 12.11 -9.96
C GLN A 30 -13.44 12.27 -11.41
N ALA A 31 -12.41 11.52 -11.82
CA ALA A 31 -11.86 11.61 -13.16
C ALA A 31 -12.86 11.11 -14.22
N GLU A 32 -13.00 11.86 -15.32
CA GLU A 32 -13.76 11.43 -16.50
C GLU A 32 -13.19 10.13 -17.09
N ASP A 33 -11.87 9.99 -17.05
CA ASP A 33 -11.14 8.78 -17.44
C ASP A 33 -10.13 8.36 -16.35
N PRO A 34 -10.54 7.52 -15.37
CA PRO A 34 -9.69 6.99 -14.31
C PRO A 34 -8.50 6.17 -14.84
N THR A 35 -8.56 5.64 -16.08
CA THR A 35 -7.47 4.83 -16.63
C THR A 35 -6.18 5.63 -16.83
N ARG A 36 -6.30 6.96 -17.00
CA ARG A 36 -5.16 7.90 -17.02
C ARG A 36 -4.36 7.92 -15.72
N HIS A 37 -4.97 7.50 -14.61
CA HIS A 37 -4.37 7.49 -13.29
C HIS A 37 -3.89 6.09 -12.87
N ALA A 38 -4.04 5.06 -13.71
CA ALA A 38 -3.71 3.68 -13.36
C ALA A 38 -2.25 3.48 -12.93
N ASN A 39 -1.29 4.11 -13.63
CA ASN A 39 0.12 4.03 -13.24
C ASN A 39 0.38 4.66 -11.86
N ALA A 40 -0.23 5.82 -11.59
CA ALA A 40 -0.10 6.51 -10.30
C ALA A 40 -0.75 5.72 -9.16
N LEU A 41 -1.88 5.05 -9.41
CA LEU A 41 -2.48 4.12 -8.46
C LEU A 41 -1.53 2.93 -8.21
N GLY A 42 -0.88 2.42 -9.25
CA GLY A 42 0.14 1.39 -9.15
C GLY A 42 1.30 1.80 -8.24
N ASP A 43 1.84 3.00 -8.43
CA ASP A 43 2.90 3.55 -7.58
C ASP A 43 2.47 3.69 -6.12
N LEU A 44 1.26 4.21 -5.89
CA LEU A 44 0.69 4.35 -4.55
C LEU A 44 0.53 2.99 -3.84
N VAL A 45 0.02 1.98 -4.53
CA VAL A 45 -0.12 0.63 -3.95
C VAL A 45 1.24 0.03 -3.63
N VAL A 46 2.27 0.26 -4.46
CA VAL A 46 3.64 -0.18 -4.15
C VAL A 46 4.18 0.51 -2.89
N GLU A 47 4.00 1.83 -2.75
CA GLU A 47 4.44 2.57 -1.57
C GLU A 47 3.73 2.09 -0.29
N LEU A 48 2.40 1.89 -0.34
CA LEU A 48 1.64 1.33 0.78
C LEU A 48 2.08 -0.10 1.12
N THR A 49 2.41 -0.92 0.13
CA THR A 49 2.89 -2.30 0.32
C THR A 49 4.25 -2.31 1.03
N ASP A 50 5.17 -1.46 0.60
CA ASP A 50 6.50 -1.29 1.19
C ASP A 50 6.40 -0.95 2.69
N ILE A 51 5.64 0.09 3.02
CA ILE A 51 5.42 0.53 4.40
C ILE A 51 4.71 -0.55 5.23
N GLY A 52 3.75 -1.25 4.64
CA GLY A 52 3.06 -2.36 5.30
C GLY A 52 4.04 -3.47 5.69
N MET A 53 4.93 -3.86 4.77
CA MET A 53 5.93 -4.89 5.06
C MET A 53 6.98 -4.44 6.08
N ASP A 54 7.41 -3.18 6.03
CA ASP A 54 8.27 -2.59 7.05
C ASP A 54 7.64 -2.68 8.45
N TYR A 55 6.34 -2.37 8.53
CA TYR A 55 5.60 -2.42 9.78
C TYR A 55 5.46 -3.84 10.32
N TYR A 56 5.26 -4.83 9.44
CA TYR A 56 5.07 -6.22 9.84
C TYR A 56 6.37 -6.97 10.10
N PHE A 57 7.49 -6.53 9.54
CA PHE A 57 8.75 -7.27 9.62
C PHE A 57 9.89 -6.46 10.23
N LEU A 58 10.24 -5.31 9.67
CA LEU A 58 11.42 -4.55 10.11
C LEU A 58 11.22 -3.89 11.49
N LYS A 59 10.09 -3.23 11.73
CA LYS A 59 9.80 -2.58 13.01
C LYS A 59 9.79 -3.57 14.19
N PRO A 60 9.15 -4.75 14.09
CA PRO A 60 9.24 -5.77 15.14
C PRO A 60 10.68 -6.23 15.42
N LEU A 61 11.54 -6.34 14.40
CA LEU A 61 12.94 -6.69 14.59
C LEU A 61 13.71 -5.60 15.35
N GLU A 62 13.42 -4.34 15.09
CA GLU A 62 13.98 -3.21 15.86
C GLU A 62 13.53 -3.26 17.32
N GLN A 63 12.24 -3.50 17.56
CA GLN A 63 11.68 -3.62 18.91
C GLN A 63 12.22 -4.84 19.67
N ALA A 64 12.49 -5.94 18.97
CA ALA A 64 13.12 -7.14 19.53
C ALA A 64 14.62 -6.95 19.82
N GLY A 65 15.21 -5.80 19.47
CA GLY A 65 16.61 -5.52 19.74
C GLY A 65 17.58 -6.40 18.95
N VAL A 66 17.19 -6.88 17.77
CA VAL A 66 18.07 -7.78 17.00
C VAL A 66 19.37 -7.07 16.61
N GLY A 67 20.46 -7.86 16.57
CA GLY A 67 21.79 -7.37 16.23
C GLY A 67 21.86 -6.76 14.83
N PHE A 68 22.83 -5.86 14.64
CA PHE A 68 23.00 -5.06 13.42
C PHE A 68 23.03 -5.92 12.14
N VAL A 69 23.77 -7.03 12.14
CA VAL A 69 23.89 -7.91 10.96
C VAL A 69 22.53 -8.47 10.56
N LEU A 70 21.74 -8.96 11.52
CA LEU A 70 20.42 -9.52 11.22
C LEU A 70 19.45 -8.44 10.71
N ARG A 71 19.51 -7.23 11.28
CA ARG A 71 18.74 -6.08 10.79
C ARG A 71 19.10 -5.70 9.36
N GLN A 72 20.39 -5.66 9.01
CA GLN A 72 20.84 -5.35 7.65
C GLN A 72 20.43 -6.43 6.65
N SER A 73 20.53 -7.71 7.04
CA SER A 73 20.05 -8.82 6.22
C SER A 73 18.55 -8.71 5.95
N ALA A 74 17.75 -8.36 6.98
CA ALA A 74 16.32 -8.13 6.84
C ALA A 74 16.01 -6.95 5.90
N ASN A 75 16.68 -5.80 6.08
CA ASN A 75 16.52 -4.64 5.21
C ASN A 75 16.81 -4.98 3.74
N LEU A 76 17.92 -5.68 3.47
CA LEU A 76 18.30 -6.08 2.12
C LEU A 76 17.27 -7.06 1.51
N GLY A 77 16.82 -8.04 2.29
CA GLY A 77 15.80 -8.99 1.87
C GLY A 77 14.48 -8.31 1.52
N MET A 78 14.04 -7.36 2.36
CA MET A 78 12.82 -6.59 2.13
C MET A 78 12.92 -5.71 0.89
N ALA A 79 14.02 -4.96 0.73
CA ALA A 79 14.26 -4.15 -0.46
C ALA A 79 14.28 -5.01 -1.74
N GLY A 80 14.85 -6.22 -1.66
CA GLY A 80 14.81 -7.20 -2.75
C GLY A 80 13.39 -7.65 -3.09
N ALA A 81 12.58 -7.99 -2.08
CA ALA A 81 11.19 -8.39 -2.26
C ALA A 81 10.33 -7.29 -2.90
N VAL A 82 10.43 -6.05 -2.40
CA VAL A 82 9.74 -4.86 -2.94
C VAL A 82 10.12 -4.64 -4.40
N ARG A 83 11.41 -4.77 -4.73
CA ARG A 83 11.93 -4.60 -6.10
C ARG A 83 11.37 -5.63 -7.07
N VAL A 84 11.10 -6.85 -6.61
CA VAL A 84 10.51 -7.92 -7.43
C VAL A 84 9.01 -7.75 -7.59
N ILE A 85 8.28 -7.45 -6.51
CA ILE A 85 6.81 -7.37 -6.54
C ILE A 85 6.30 -6.05 -7.13
N GLY A 86 7.03 -4.95 -6.96
CA GLY A 86 6.62 -3.62 -7.37
C GLY A 86 6.26 -3.50 -8.86
N PRO A 87 7.09 -4.00 -9.81
CA PRO A 87 6.75 -4.02 -11.22
C PRO A 87 5.52 -4.87 -11.55
N VAL A 88 5.30 -5.96 -10.80
CA VAL A 88 4.13 -6.84 -10.98
C VAL A 88 2.85 -6.09 -10.59
N ILE A 89 2.86 -5.42 -9.42
CA ILE A 89 1.75 -4.57 -8.96
C ILE A 89 1.41 -3.52 -10.01
N ARG A 90 2.40 -2.74 -10.45
CA ARG A 90 2.22 -1.71 -11.48
C ARG A 90 1.64 -2.26 -12.77
N LYS A 91 2.20 -3.37 -13.27
CA LYS A 91 1.77 -3.99 -14.53
C LYS A 91 0.33 -4.50 -14.47
N ILE A 92 -0.10 -5.04 -13.33
CA ILE A 92 -1.48 -5.49 -13.14
C ILE A 92 -2.42 -4.28 -13.09
N ILE A 93 -2.12 -3.30 -12.24
CA ILE A 93 -2.97 -2.11 -12.06
C ILE A 93 -3.09 -1.30 -13.36
N ALA A 94 -2.01 -1.15 -14.11
CA ALA A 94 -1.99 -0.42 -15.39
C ALA A 94 -2.89 -1.04 -16.48
N ARG A 95 -3.36 -2.28 -16.30
CA ARG A 95 -4.23 -2.99 -17.26
C ARG A 95 -5.70 -3.02 -16.82
N LEU A 96 -6.00 -2.49 -15.65
CA LEU A 96 -7.37 -2.48 -15.13
C LEU A 96 -8.22 -1.49 -15.90
N ASP A 97 -9.47 -1.87 -16.14
CA ASP A 97 -10.47 -0.98 -16.72
C ASP A 97 -10.98 0.05 -15.69
N HIS A 98 -11.79 0.99 -16.17
CA HIS A 98 -12.41 2.04 -15.36
C HIS A 98 -13.08 1.48 -14.08
N SER A 99 -13.94 0.48 -14.22
CA SER A 99 -14.71 -0.07 -13.10
C SER A 99 -13.82 -0.77 -12.08
N GLN A 100 -12.79 -1.46 -12.56
CA GLN A 100 -11.82 -2.16 -11.74
C GLN A 100 -10.94 -1.18 -10.94
N LEU A 101 -10.51 -0.08 -11.54
CA LEU A 101 -9.74 0.97 -10.84
C LEU A 101 -10.56 1.61 -9.71
N LEU A 102 -11.83 1.94 -9.97
CA LEU A 102 -12.72 2.45 -8.93
C LEU A 102 -12.98 1.43 -7.81
N THR A 103 -13.04 0.14 -8.15
CA THR A 103 -13.16 -0.94 -7.15
C THR A 103 -11.93 -0.99 -6.23
N ILE A 104 -10.73 -0.87 -6.79
CA ILE A 104 -9.49 -0.79 -5.99
C ILE A 104 -9.47 0.47 -5.12
N SER A 105 -9.88 1.63 -5.67
CA SER A 105 -10.00 2.89 -4.91
C SER A 105 -10.90 2.74 -3.69
N ALA A 106 -12.11 2.21 -3.90
CA ALA A 106 -13.08 1.99 -2.84
C ALA A 106 -12.56 1.02 -1.77
N TYR A 107 -11.83 -0.03 -2.19
CA TYR A 107 -11.20 -0.96 -1.27
C TYR A 107 -10.12 -0.30 -0.41
N LEU A 108 -9.24 0.51 -1.00
CA LEU A 108 -8.23 1.28 -0.25
C LEU A 108 -8.87 2.23 0.76
N ARG A 109 -9.96 2.92 0.40
CA ARG A 109 -10.75 3.72 1.35
C ARG A 109 -11.30 2.91 2.50
N GLN A 110 -11.79 1.70 2.23
CA GLN A 110 -12.31 0.82 3.28
C GLN A 110 -11.21 0.43 4.28
N LEU A 111 -9.99 0.15 3.81
CA LEU A 111 -8.86 -0.17 4.69
C LEU A 111 -8.45 0.98 5.63
N MET A 112 -8.76 2.22 5.25
CA MET A 112 -8.45 3.42 6.02
C MET A 112 -9.50 3.79 7.09
N ARG A 113 -10.61 3.05 7.19
CA ARG A 113 -11.65 3.24 8.21
C ARG A 113 -11.42 2.30 9.40
#